data_AF-A0AB33KWY1-F1
#
_entry.id   AF-A0AB33KWY1-F1
#
_cell.length_a   1.000
_cell.length_b   1.000
_cell.length_c   1.000
_cell.angle_alpha   90.00
_cell.angle_beta   90.00
_cell.angle_gamma   90.00
#
_symmetry.space_group_name_H-M   'P 1'
#
loop_
_entity.id
_entity.type
_entity.pdbx_description
1 polymer ?
#
loop_
_entity_poly.entity_id
_entity_poly.type
_entity_poly.pdbx_seq_one_letter_code
_entity_poly.pdbx_strand_id
1 'polypeptide(L)'
;MLAGAGQRPYGTRERPRARQDTEETTMGSGITDADGRPVPVTVTAGEPAPSTVAEGAADPATATAKDTGPAPRVGIRLSPPAGELVWTCTPEAARELAAVLLRAAEETENAPGERPVTVEAAELRRGDVRDGDRTMTVESTRTDGSTVHVTWKSGAGRSWTQAYAADTAITLKRRLPGGR
;
A
#
# COMPACT_ATOMS: atom_id res chain seq x y z
N MET A 1 -4.97 -43.27 68.90
CA MET A 1 -5.97 -42.20 68.67
C MET A 1 -5.32 -41.19 67.73
N LEU A 2 -5.52 -41.34 66.42
CA LEU A 2 -6.64 -40.82 65.60
C LEU A 2 -6.49 -39.33 65.22
N ALA A 3 -6.16 -39.15 63.94
CA ALA A 3 -6.66 -38.17 62.98
C ALA A 3 -6.26 -36.68 63.06
N GLY A 4 -5.82 -36.17 61.89
CA GLY A 4 -5.60 -34.76 61.58
C GLY A 4 -4.73 -34.63 60.32
N ALA A 5 -5.27 -34.96 59.13
CA ALA A 5 -5.95 -34.04 58.21
C ALA A 5 -4.99 -33.28 57.27
N GLY A 6 -5.21 -33.42 55.96
CA GLY A 6 -4.80 -32.40 54.98
C GLY A 6 -3.94 -32.82 53.80
N GLN A 7 -4.35 -33.85 53.04
CA GLN A 7 -3.94 -33.96 51.63
C GLN A 7 -4.46 -32.74 50.87
N ARG A 8 -3.55 -31.87 50.39
CA ARG A 8 -3.85 -30.88 49.35
C ARG A 8 -3.34 -31.43 48.01
N PRO A 9 -4.19 -31.46 46.97
CA PRO A 9 -3.82 -32.00 45.67
C PRO A 9 -2.83 -31.11 44.94
N TYR A 10 -2.00 -31.75 44.13
CA TYR A 10 -1.15 -31.15 43.12
C TYR A 10 -1.92 -30.07 42.35
N GLY A 11 -1.47 -28.82 42.48
CA GLY A 11 -1.89 -27.74 41.61
C GLY A 11 -1.38 -28.02 40.20
N THR A 12 -2.25 -28.52 39.33
CA THR A 12 -2.06 -28.46 37.88
C THR A 12 -1.92 -26.99 37.52
N ARG A 13 -0.69 -26.51 37.32
CA ARG A 13 -0.44 -25.24 36.65
C ARG A 13 -1.00 -25.37 35.24
N GLU A 14 -2.20 -24.84 35.03
CA GLU A 14 -2.74 -24.57 33.72
C GLU A 14 -1.69 -23.78 32.94
N ARG A 15 -1.22 -24.37 31.83
CA ARG A 15 -0.43 -23.63 30.85
C ARG A 15 -1.26 -22.42 30.44
N PRO A 16 -0.72 -21.19 30.48
CA PRO A 16 -1.40 -20.09 29.83
C PRO A 16 -1.53 -20.49 28.36
N ARG A 17 -2.77 -20.70 27.90
CA ARG A 17 -3.09 -20.70 26.48
C ARG A 17 -2.45 -19.44 25.94
N ALA A 18 -1.49 -19.61 25.04
CA ALA A 18 -1.05 -18.52 24.19
C ALA A 18 -2.33 -17.89 23.64
N ARG A 19 -2.64 -16.67 24.11
CA ARG A 19 -3.37 -15.75 23.26
C ARG A 19 -2.48 -15.69 22.03
N GLN A 20 -2.91 -16.37 20.97
CA GLN A 20 -2.63 -15.87 19.65
C GLN A 20 -3.35 -14.53 19.64
N ASP A 21 -2.67 -13.50 20.15
CA ASP A 21 -2.87 -12.16 19.66
C ASP A 21 -2.53 -12.31 18.19
N THR A 22 -3.56 -12.63 17.40
CA THR A 22 -3.57 -12.24 16.01
C THR A 22 -3.45 -10.74 16.13
N GLU A 23 -2.22 -10.23 16.11
CA GLU A 23 -1.92 -8.89 15.65
C GLU A 23 -2.41 -8.87 14.21
N GLU A 24 -3.74 -8.77 14.07
CA GLU A 24 -4.40 -8.20 12.93
C GLU A 24 -3.87 -6.78 12.90
N THR A 25 -2.67 -6.65 12.35
CA THR A 25 -2.05 -5.40 11.96
C THR A 25 -2.96 -4.91 10.85
N THR A 26 -4.11 -4.37 11.24
CA THR A 26 -4.97 -3.55 10.41
C THR A 26 -4.14 -2.31 10.17
N MET A 27 -3.20 -2.39 9.22
CA MET A 27 -2.65 -1.21 8.61
C MET A 27 -3.87 -0.48 8.06
N GLY A 28 -4.26 0.60 8.75
CA GLY A 28 -5.40 1.40 8.35
C GLY A 28 -5.23 1.70 6.87
N SER A 29 -6.19 1.27 6.04
CA SER A 29 -6.04 1.18 4.59
C SER A 29 -5.69 2.51 3.90
N GLY A 30 -5.67 3.64 4.64
CA GLY A 30 -5.49 5.00 4.10
C GLY A 30 -6.69 5.48 3.29
N ILE A 31 -7.71 4.64 3.14
CA ILE A 31 -8.90 4.89 2.33
C ILE A 31 -9.97 5.49 3.25
N THR A 32 -10.54 6.61 2.80
CA THR A 32 -11.63 7.33 3.48
C THR A 32 -12.81 7.53 2.55
N ASP A 33 -14.01 7.63 3.11
CA ASP A 33 -15.19 8.05 2.35
C ASP A 33 -15.19 9.56 2.07
N ALA A 34 -16.21 10.03 1.36
CA ALA A 34 -16.35 11.46 1.05
C ALA A 34 -16.49 12.35 2.31
N ASP A 35 -16.88 11.77 3.45
CA ASP A 35 -16.98 12.45 4.74
C ASP A 35 -15.66 12.36 5.54
N GLY A 36 -14.61 11.77 4.97
CA GLY A 36 -13.29 11.60 5.59
C GLY A 36 -13.23 10.47 6.62
N ARG A 37 -14.22 9.58 6.67
CA ARG A 37 -14.24 8.44 7.61
C ARG A 37 -13.47 7.26 7.03
N PRO A 38 -12.68 6.53 7.84
CA PRO A 38 -11.93 5.38 7.36
C PRO A 38 -12.86 4.28 6.83
N VAL A 39 -12.52 3.72 5.67
CA VAL A 39 -13.27 2.66 4.98
C VAL A 39 -12.41 1.40 4.88
N PRO A 40 -12.83 0.28 5.47
CA PRO A 40 -12.16 -1.01 5.29
C PRO A 40 -12.33 -1.53 3.86
N VAL A 41 -11.24 -2.02 3.27
CA VAL A 41 -11.23 -2.62 1.93
C VAL A 41 -10.78 -4.06 2.00
N THR A 42 -11.56 -4.96 1.41
CA THR A 42 -11.22 -6.38 1.28
C THR A 42 -11.14 -6.75 -0.19
N VAL A 43 -10.01 -7.34 -0.60
CA VAL A 43 -9.82 -7.89 -1.95
C VAL A 43 -9.82 -9.41 -1.86
N THR A 44 -10.73 -10.05 -2.58
CA THR A 44 -10.87 -11.51 -2.60
C THR A 44 -10.56 -12.04 -3.99
N ALA A 45 -9.56 -12.91 -4.09
CA ALA A 45 -9.44 -13.82 -5.22
C ALA A 45 -10.30 -15.05 -4.90
N GLY A 46 -11.36 -15.30 -5.66
CA GLY A 46 -12.36 -16.27 -5.23
C GLY A 46 -13.18 -16.89 -6.36
N GLU A 47 -13.22 -18.22 -6.30
CA GLU A 47 -13.92 -19.24 -7.10
C GLU A 47 -15.42 -19.00 -7.32
N PRO A 48 -16.05 -19.77 -8.22
CA PRO A 48 -17.34 -19.41 -8.78
C PRO A 48 -18.51 -19.48 -7.83
N ALA A 49 -19.53 -18.68 -8.15
CA ALA A 49 -20.83 -18.78 -7.52
C ALA A 49 -21.33 -20.23 -7.53
N PRO A 50 -21.91 -20.74 -6.42
CA PRO A 50 -22.54 -22.04 -6.43
C PRO A 50 -23.72 -22.00 -7.41
N SER A 51 -23.62 -22.80 -8.48
CA SER A 51 -24.74 -23.10 -9.36
C SER A 51 -25.86 -23.73 -8.52
N THR A 52 -26.90 -22.97 -8.22
CA THR A 52 -28.18 -23.54 -7.81
C THR A 52 -28.75 -24.27 -9.03
N VAL A 53 -28.46 -25.57 -9.13
CA VAL A 53 -29.07 -26.44 -10.11
C VAL A 53 -30.50 -26.69 -9.65
N ALA A 54 -31.46 -26.03 -10.29
CA ALA A 54 -32.85 -26.41 -10.17
C ALA A 54 -33.04 -27.76 -10.88
N GLU A 55 -33.50 -28.74 -10.10
CA GLU A 55 -33.84 -30.09 -10.53
C GLU A 55 -34.92 -30.03 -11.62
N GLY A 56 -34.59 -30.46 -12.83
CA GLY A 56 -35.50 -30.47 -13.98
C GLY A 56 -35.01 -31.44 -15.04
N ALA A 57 -35.61 -32.63 -15.06
CA ALA A 57 -35.31 -33.74 -15.94
C ALA A 57 -35.44 -33.39 -17.44
N ALA A 58 -34.44 -33.74 -18.26
CA ALA A 58 -34.59 -34.10 -19.68
C ALA A 58 -33.33 -34.82 -20.23
N ASP A 59 -33.59 -35.95 -20.90
CA ASP A 59 -32.79 -36.89 -21.73
C ASP A 59 -31.27 -36.72 -22.00
N PRO A 60 -30.48 -37.83 -21.98
CA PRO A 60 -29.06 -37.83 -22.34
C PRO A 60 -28.86 -38.26 -23.80
N ALA A 61 -29.03 -37.35 -24.75
CA ALA A 61 -28.44 -37.52 -26.07
C ALA A 61 -28.06 -36.17 -26.68
N THR A 62 -26.76 -36.00 -26.90
CA THR A 62 -26.11 -34.89 -27.64
C THR A 62 -25.87 -33.60 -26.85
N ALA A 63 -24.76 -33.53 -26.09
CA ALA A 63 -24.01 -32.29 -25.90
C ALA A 63 -22.59 -32.61 -25.41
N THR A 64 -21.60 -32.51 -26.29
CA THR A 64 -20.21 -32.21 -25.90
C THR A 64 -20.15 -30.78 -25.39
N ALA A 65 -20.72 -30.53 -24.21
CA ALA A 65 -20.48 -29.30 -23.47
C ALA A 65 -19.09 -29.44 -22.84
N LYS A 66 -18.11 -28.76 -23.44
CA LYS A 66 -16.83 -28.46 -22.81
C LYS A 66 -17.16 -27.76 -21.48
N ASP A 67 -17.04 -28.48 -20.38
CA ASP A 67 -17.19 -27.97 -19.02
C ASP A 67 -16.14 -26.87 -18.82
N THR A 68 -16.54 -25.66 -19.19
CA THR A 68 -15.72 -24.47 -19.04
C THR A 68 -16.11 -23.96 -17.67
N GLY A 69 -15.43 -24.49 -16.66
CA GLY A 69 -15.56 -24.03 -15.30
C GLY A 69 -15.61 -22.50 -15.27
N PRO A 70 -16.51 -21.92 -14.47
CA PRO A 70 -16.74 -20.48 -14.43
C PRO A 70 -15.43 -19.69 -14.28
N ALA A 71 -15.29 -18.68 -15.13
CA ALA A 71 -14.05 -17.93 -15.30
C ALA A 71 -13.62 -17.24 -13.98
N PRO A 72 -12.32 -17.19 -13.68
CA PRO A 72 -11.79 -16.58 -12.46
C PRO A 72 -12.20 -15.10 -12.37
N ARG A 73 -12.53 -14.65 -11.15
CA ARG A 73 -12.93 -13.28 -10.83
C ARG A 73 -12.11 -12.71 -9.67
N VAL A 74 -11.98 -11.40 -9.66
CA VAL A 74 -11.43 -10.61 -8.54
C VAL A 74 -12.55 -9.78 -7.95
N GLY A 75 -12.76 -9.91 -6.63
CA GLY A 75 -13.75 -9.13 -5.88
C GLY A 75 -13.08 -8.01 -5.06
N ILE A 76 -13.70 -6.84 -5.03
CA ILE A 76 -13.31 -5.70 -4.18
C ILE A 76 -14.54 -5.30 -3.37
N ARG A 77 -14.41 -5.28 -2.05
CA ARG A 77 -15.47 -4.86 -1.13
C ARG A 77 -15.02 -3.66 -0.31
N LEU A 78 -15.82 -2.59 -0.34
CA LEU A 78 -15.71 -1.43 0.56
C LEU A 78 -16.80 -1.58 1.63
N SER A 79 -16.41 -1.62 2.90
CA SER A 79 -17.35 -1.78 4.02
C SER A 79 -17.78 -0.42 4.60
N PRO A 80 -18.91 -0.33 5.33
CA PRO A 80 -19.41 0.92 5.90
C PRO A 80 -18.35 1.71 6.69
N PRO A 81 -18.46 3.05 6.78
CA PRO A 81 -19.74 3.80 6.85
C PRO A 81 -20.38 4.28 5.54
N ALA A 82 -19.72 4.18 4.38
CA ALA A 82 -20.23 4.70 3.09
C ALA A 82 -21.28 3.84 2.36
N GLY A 83 -21.74 2.75 2.98
CA GLY A 83 -22.52 1.69 2.32
C GLY A 83 -21.62 0.58 1.76
N GLU A 84 -22.18 -0.63 1.64
CA GLU A 84 -21.44 -1.77 1.11
C GLU A 84 -21.36 -1.67 -0.41
N LEU A 85 -20.17 -1.39 -0.94
CA LEU A 85 -19.89 -1.43 -2.37
C LEU A 85 -19.11 -2.70 -2.69
N VAL A 86 -19.69 -3.58 -3.50
CA VAL A 86 -19.05 -4.82 -3.95
C VAL A 86 -18.89 -4.77 -5.46
N TRP A 87 -17.65 -4.82 -5.93
CA TRP A 87 -17.30 -4.91 -7.35
C TRP A 87 -16.65 -6.25 -7.65
N THR A 88 -16.89 -6.78 -8.84
CA THR A 88 -16.21 -7.96 -9.36
C THR A 88 -15.72 -7.70 -10.79
N CYS A 89 -14.51 -8.13 -11.11
CA CYS A 89 -13.93 -7.96 -12.44
C CYS A 89 -13.09 -9.19 -12.85
N THR A 90 -12.66 -9.24 -14.11
CA THR A 90 -11.69 -10.24 -14.58
C THR A 90 -10.29 -9.91 -14.05
N PRO A 91 -9.36 -10.89 -13.97
CA PRO A 91 -7.98 -10.62 -13.58
C PRO A 91 -7.25 -9.61 -14.48
N GLU A 92 -7.63 -9.50 -15.75
CA GLU A 92 -7.09 -8.51 -16.68
C GLU A 92 -7.53 -7.09 -16.31
N ALA A 93 -8.85 -6.87 -16.17
CA ALA A 93 -9.39 -5.59 -15.73
C ALA A 93 -8.87 -5.17 -14.35
N ALA A 94 -8.63 -6.13 -13.44
CA ALA A 94 -8.01 -5.84 -12.15
C ALA A 94 -6.58 -5.27 -12.28
N ARG A 95 -5.78 -5.81 -13.22
CA ARG A 95 -4.43 -5.29 -13.50
C ARG A 95 -4.47 -3.91 -14.14
N GLU A 96 -5.43 -3.66 -15.04
CA GLU A 96 -5.63 -2.35 -15.63
C GLU A 96 -6.01 -1.31 -14.56
N LEU A 97 -6.94 -1.64 -13.66
CA LEU A 97 -7.32 -0.78 -12.54
C LEU A 97 -6.11 -0.48 -11.64
N ALA A 98 -5.31 -1.49 -11.29
CA ALA A 98 -4.10 -1.30 -10.50
C ALA A 98 -3.09 -0.36 -11.19
N ALA A 99 -2.93 -0.47 -12.51
CA ALA A 99 -2.05 0.43 -13.26
C ALA A 99 -2.55 1.88 -13.27
N VAL A 100 -3.86 2.09 -13.39
CA VAL A 100 -4.47 3.44 -13.31
C VAL A 100 -4.31 4.02 -11.91
N LEU A 101 -4.56 3.24 -10.86
CA LEU A 101 -4.39 3.68 -9.47
C LEU A 101 -2.93 4.04 -9.15
N LEU A 102 -1.98 3.23 -9.61
CA LEU A 102 -0.55 3.53 -9.45
C LEU A 102 -0.18 4.84 -10.15
N ARG A 103 -0.62 5.02 -11.40
CA ARG A 103 -0.40 6.28 -12.12
C ARG A 103 -1.01 7.47 -11.39
N ALA A 104 -2.24 7.35 -10.91
CA ALA A 104 -2.92 8.43 -10.19
C ALA A 104 -2.22 8.77 -8.86
N ALA A 105 -1.70 7.76 -8.15
CA ALA A 105 -0.90 7.96 -6.96
C ALA A 105 0.41 8.70 -7.29
N GLU A 106 1.13 8.25 -8.33
CA GLU A 106 2.33 8.94 -8.81
C GLU A 106 2.03 10.38 -9.23
N GLU A 107 0.95 10.62 -9.98
CA GLU A 107 0.53 11.96 -10.39
C GLU A 107 0.21 12.84 -9.18
N THR A 108 -0.48 12.31 -8.17
CA THR A 108 -0.81 13.04 -6.93
C THR A 108 0.45 13.35 -6.11
N GLU A 109 1.38 12.41 -6.01
CA GLU A 109 2.65 12.60 -5.30
C GLU A 109 3.60 13.56 -6.03
N ASN A 110 3.54 13.57 -7.37
CA ASN A 110 4.37 14.42 -8.22
C ASN A 110 3.71 15.75 -8.59
N ALA A 111 2.43 15.93 -8.23
CA ALA A 111 1.72 17.19 -8.38
C ALA A 111 2.57 18.28 -7.69
N PRO A 112 2.84 19.40 -8.37
CA PRO A 112 3.59 20.48 -7.76
C PRO A 112 2.85 20.88 -6.48
N GLY A 113 3.49 20.69 -5.33
CA GLY A 113 2.99 21.23 -4.06
C GLY A 113 2.73 22.73 -4.22
N GLU A 114 1.87 23.29 -3.38
CA GLU A 114 1.54 24.71 -3.40
C GLU A 114 2.83 25.56 -3.30
N ARG A 115 3.28 26.01 -4.47
CA ARG A 115 4.50 26.79 -4.79
C ARG A 115 5.83 26.04 -4.73
N PRO A 116 6.56 25.95 -5.87
CA PRO A 116 7.95 25.55 -5.89
C PRO A 116 8.80 26.40 -4.93
N VAL A 117 9.73 25.76 -4.23
CA VAL A 117 10.65 26.44 -3.31
C VAL A 117 12.01 26.55 -3.96
N THR A 118 12.54 27.76 -4.12
CA THR A 118 13.91 27.98 -4.59
C THR A 118 14.85 28.05 -3.40
N VAL A 119 15.90 27.24 -3.40
CA VAL A 119 16.97 27.23 -2.39
C VAL A 119 18.33 27.31 -3.04
N GLU A 120 19.34 27.76 -2.32
CA GLU A 120 20.73 27.71 -2.81
C GLU A 120 21.26 26.27 -2.80
N ALA A 121 22.20 25.96 -3.69
CA ALA A 121 22.79 24.63 -3.80
C ALA A 121 23.45 24.18 -2.47
N ALA A 122 24.03 25.12 -1.73
CA ALA A 122 24.61 24.87 -0.41
C ALA A 122 23.58 24.48 0.66
N GLU A 123 22.30 24.79 0.44
CA GLU A 123 21.23 24.54 1.40
C GLU A 123 20.45 23.24 1.14
N LEU A 124 20.78 22.54 0.03
CA LEU A 124 20.12 21.29 -0.34
C LEU A 124 20.33 20.20 0.72
N ARG A 125 19.24 19.56 1.10
CA ARG A 125 19.20 18.47 2.09
C ARG A 125 18.89 17.15 1.41
N ARG A 126 19.39 16.07 1.99
CA ARG A 126 19.00 14.71 1.58
C ARG A 126 17.48 14.58 1.67
N GLY A 127 16.87 14.08 0.60
CA GLY A 127 15.42 13.94 0.49
C GLY A 127 14.70 15.10 -0.20
N ASP A 128 15.37 16.24 -0.41
CA ASP A 128 14.79 17.33 -1.21
C ASP A 128 14.57 16.87 -2.66
N VAL A 129 13.45 17.29 -3.25
CA VAL A 129 13.04 16.86 -4.59
C VAL A 129 13.10 18.03 -5.54
N ARG A 130 13.89 17.92 -6.61
CA ARG A 130 14.03 18.96 -7.64
C ARG A 130 12.73 19.12 -8.42
N ASP A 131 12.40 20.37 -8.72
CA ASP A 131 11.32 20.72 -9.64
C ASP A 131 11.75 20.57 -11.12
N GLY A 132 10.88 19.96 -11.91
CA GLY A 132 11.13 19.60 -13.31
C GLY A 132 10.36 18.36 -13.79
N ASP A 133 10.56 18.02 -15.07
CA ASP A 133 9.85 16.94 -15.78
C ASP A 133 10.11 15.54 -15.23
N ARG A 134 11.19 15.36 -14.45
CA ARG A 134 11.57 14.07 -13.86
C ARG A 134 11.80 14.23 -12.38
N THR A 135 11.26 13.30 -11.60
CA THR A 135 11.47 13.25 -10.15
C THR A 135 12.92 12.89 -9.85
N MET A 136 13.61 13.83 -9.22
CA MET A 136 15.00 13.72 -8.79
C MET A 136 15.12 14.10 -7.32
N THR A 137 15.62 13.18 -6.52
CA THR A 137 15.79 13.35 -5.06
C THR A 137 17.26 13.52 -4.73
N VAL A 138 17.58 14.46 -3.84
CA VAL A 138 18.93 14.61 -3.30
C VAL A 138 19.26 13.39 -2.44
N GLU A 139 20.29 12.64 -2.83
CA GLU A 139 20.82 11.50 -2.07
C GLU A 139 21.91 11.94 -1.08
N SER A 140 22.81 12.82 -1.53
CA SER A 140 23.86 13.41 -0.69
C SER A 140 24.34 14.75 -1.24
N THR A 141 24.87 15.59 -0.36
CA THR A 141 25.55 16.84 -0.73
C THR A 141 26.93 16.87 -0.10
N ARG A 142 27.93 17.29 -0.87
CA ARG A 142 29.29 17.52 -0.40
C ARG A 142 29.74 18.88 -0.89
N THR A 143 30.19 19.73 0.02
CA THR A 143 30.75 21.03 -0.32
C THR A 143 32.27 20.95 -0.37
N ASP A 144 32.86 21.45 -1.45
CA ASP A 144 34.29 21.67 -1.64
C ASP A 144 34.52 23.15 -1.94
N GLY A 145 34.74 23.93 -0.87
CA GLY A 145 34.88 25.38 -0.96
C GLY A 145 33.62 26.05 -1.55
N SER A 146 33.76 26.67 -2.72
CA SER A 146 32.68 27.35 -3.44
C SER A 146 31.80 26.44 -4.29
N THR A 147 32.16 25.14 -4.39
CA THR A 147 31.45 24.17 -5.23
C THR A 147 30.69 23.18 -4.36
N VAL A 148 29.42 22.93 -4.68
CA VAL A 148 28.60 21.91 -4.05
C VAL A 148 28.39 20.77 -5.03
N HIS A 149 28.85 19.58 -4.64
CA HIS A 149 28.61 18.32 -5.34
C HIS A 149 27.34 17.69 -4.78
N VAL A 150 26.30 17.68 -5.60
CA VAL A 150 25.00 17.10 -5.26
C VAL A 150 24.87 15.76 -5.97
N THR A 151 24.70 14.69 -5.19
CA THR A 151 24.32 13.38 -5.73
C THR A 151 22.81 13.31 -5.80
N TRP A 152 22.30 13.16 -7.01
CA TRP A 152 20.89 13.00 -7.31
C TRP A 152 20.56 11.54 -7.55
N LYS A 153 19.38 11.12 -7.10
CA LYS A 153 18.76 9.84 -7.44
C LYS A 153 17.48 10.10 -8.23
N SER A 154 17.40 9.54 -9.42
CA SER A 154 16.16 9.54 -10.22
C SER A 154 15.13 8.57 -9.63
N GLY A 155 13.84 8.81 -9.92
CA GLY A 155 12.77 7.84 -9.65
C GLY A 155 13.03 6.45 -10.26
N ALA A 156 13.76 6.37 -11.37
CA ALA A 156 14.17 5.12 -12.02
C ALA A 156 15.39 4.44 -11.35
N GLY A 157 15.84 4.91 -10.19
CA GLY A 157 16.91 4.28 -9.40
C GLY A 157 18.34 4.61 -9.82
N ARG A 158 18.54 5.37 -10.90
CA ARG A 158 19.90 5.85 -11.28
C ARG A 158 20.34 6.98 -10.37
N SER A 159 21.60 6.94 -9.94
CA SER A 159 22.25 8.02 -9.20
C SER A 159 23.39 8.65 -10.00
N TRP A 160 23.59 9.96 -9.84
CA TRP A 160 24.71 10.70 -10.44
C TRP A 160 25.07 11.93 -9.62
N THR A 161 26.32 12.40 -9.74
CA THR A 161 26.81 13.59 -9.04
C THR A 161 26.92 14.76 -10.00
N GLN A 162 26.43 15.93 -9.59
CA GLN A 162 26.52 17.18 -10.34
C GLN A 162 27.10 18.27 -9.46
N ALA A 163 28.04 19.05 -10.00
CA ALA A 163 28.66 20.17 -9.33
C ALA A 163 27.91 21.47 -9.64
N TYR A 164 27.71 22.30 -8.61
CA TYR A 164 27.08 23.61 -8.67
C TYR A 164 27.94 24.63 -7.93
N ALA A 165 27.84 25.91 -8.30
CA ALA A 165 28.30 26.96 -7.41
C ALA A 165 27.40 26.99 -6.16
N ALA A 166 27.96 27.29 -4.99
CA ALA A 166 27.26 27.25 -3.71
C ALA A 166 25.96 28.09 -3.69
N ASP A 167 25.98 29.23 -4.38
CA ASP A 167 24.90 30.21 -4.53
C ASP A 167 23.93 29.88 -5.67
N THR A 168 24.11 28.77 -6.38
CA THR A 168 23.23 28.39 -7.49
C THR A 168 21.82 28.13 -6.95
N ALA A 169 20.85 28.91 -7.44
CA ALA A 169 19.44 28.72 -7.12
C ALA A 169 18.89 27.43 -7.76
N ILE A 170 18.31 26.56 -6.95
CA ILE A 170 17.71 25.28 -7.34
C ILE A 170 16.25 25.26 -6.87
N THR A 171 15.34 25.07 -7.81
CA THR A 171 13.91 24.96 -7.55
C THR A 171 13.53 23.54 -7.13
N LEU A 172 12.72 23.41 -6.08
CA LEU A 172 12.29 22.17 -5.46
C LEU A 172 10.76 22.03 -5.46
N LYS A 173 10.27 20.79 -5.61
CA LYS A 173 8.84 20.44 -5.44
C LYS A 173 8.43 20.35 -3.98
N ARG A 174 9.34 19.86 -3.13
CA ARG A 174 9.12 19.68 -1.69
C ARG A 174 10.42 19.83 -0.93
N ARG A 175 10.38 20.61 0.14
CA ARG A 175 11.42 20.64 1.17
C ARG A 175 10.98 19.73 2.31
N LEU A 176 11.77 18.72 2.66
CA LEU A 176 11.49 17.98 3.89
C LEU A 176 11.86 18.86 5.10
N PRO A 177 11.02 18.93 6.15
CA PRO A 177 11.41 19.58 7.38
C PRO A 177 12.69 18.91 7.89
N GLY A 178 13.74 19.71 8.11
CA GLY A 178 15.01 19.21 8.60
C GLY A 178 14.80 18.50 9.94
N GLY A 179 14.98 17.18 9.96
CA GLY A 179 14.97 16.39 11.18
C GLY A 179 16.06 16.90 12.11
N ARG A 180 15.65 17.32 13.31
CA ARG A 180 16.53 17.49 14.47
C ARG A 180 16.75 16.14 15.13
#